data_AF-X1DE49-F1
#
_entry.id   AF-X1DE49-F1
#
_cell.length_a   1.000
_cell.length_b   1.000
_cell.length_c   1.000
_cell.angle_alpha   90.00
_cell.angle_beta   90.00
_cell.angle_gamma   90.00
#
_symmetry.space_group_name_H-M   'P 1'
#
loop_
_entity.id
_entity.type
_entity.pdbx_description
1 polymer ?
#
loop_
_entity_poly.entity_id
_entity_poly.type
_entity_poly.pdbx_seq_one_letter_code
_entity_poly.pdbx_strand_id
1 'polypeptide(L)' 'MIRSLLPLDFDAILRVINDAAQAYKGVIPDDRWKEPYMSANELKEGIEAGVRFFGWVEDNHLLGVAGIQPVK' A
#
# COMPACT_ATOMS: atom_id res chain seq x y z
N MET A 1 -1.82 -5.66 15.90
CA MET A 1 -3.24 -6.02 15.61
C MET A 1 -3.55 -5.74 14.15
N ILE A 2 -4.33 -6.61 13.49
CA ILE A 2 -4.79 -6.36 12.11
C ILE A 2 -6.13 -5.62 12.15
N ARG A 3 -6.27 -4.54 11.37
CA ARG A 3 -7.53 -3.78 11.23
C ARG A 3 -7.79 -3.35 9.79
N SER A 4 -9.05 -3.07 9.47
CA SER A 4 -9.39 -2.35 8.23
C SER A 4 -8.78 -0.94 8.30
N LEU A 5 -8.26 -0.48 7.17
CA LEU A 5 -7.81 0.89 6.99
C LEU A 5 -8.93 1.73 6.37
N LEU A 6 -9.01 2.98 6.79
CA LEU A 6 -10.03 3.96 6.39
C LEU A 6 -9.44 4.93 5.38
N PRO A 7 -10.28 5.72 4.67
CA PRO A 7 -9.77 6.77 3.77
C PRO A 7 -8.82 7.77 4.45
N LEU A 8 -8.96 8.00 5.77
CA LEU A 8 -8.05 8.85 6.54
C LEU A 8 -6.65 8.24 6.69
N ASP A 9 -6.49 6.92 6.53
CA ASP A 9 -5.20 6.23 6.57
C ASP A 9 -4.45 6.31 5.23
N PHE A 10 -4.97 7.03 4.22
CA PHE A 10 -4.43 7.05 2.84
C PHE A 10 -2.93 7.38 2.78
N ASP A 11 -2.50 8.45 3.45
CA ASP A 11 -1.09 8.84 3.44
C ASP A 11 -0.20 7.82 4.17
N ALA A 12 -0.72 7.18 5.22
CA ALA A 12 -0.02 6.12 5.93
C ALA A 12 0.14 4.86 5.06
N ILE A 13 -0.90 4.50 4.30
CA ILE A 13 -0.86 3.41 3.32
C ILE A 13 0.21 3.69 2.26
N LEU A 14 0.14 4.88 1.65
CA LEU A 14 1.05 5.29 0.59
C LEU A 14 2.51 5.28 1.07
N ARG A 15 2.75 5.77 2.29
CA ARG A 15 4.08 5.76 2.91
C ARG A 15 4.58 4.33 3.10
N VAL A 16 3.80 3.46 3.73
CA VAL A 16 4.22 2.09 4.03
C VAL A 16 4.51 1.29 2.75
N ILE A 17 3.68 1.43 1.71
CA ILE A 17 3.90 0.75 0.42
C ILE A 17 5.23 1.19 -0.20
N ASN A 18 5.48 2.50 -0.27
CA ASN A 18 6.67 3.05 -0.91
C ASN A 18 7.95 2.76 -0.10
N ASP A 19 7.86 2.82 1.23
CA ASP A 19 8.98 2.53 2.12
C ASP A 19 9.35 1.03 2.06
N ALA A 20 8.33 0.15 2.09
CA ALA A 20 8.54 -1.29 1.94
C ALA A 20 9.14 -1.66 0.57
N ALA A 21 8.77 -0.94 -0.51
CA ALA A 21 9.32 -1.18 -1.84
C ALA A 21 10.84 -0.96 -1.92
N GLN A 22 11.40 -0.03 -1.13
CA GLN A 22 12.85 0.24 -1.14
C GLN A 22 13.68 -0.99 -0.76
N ALA A 23 13.15 -1.88 0.09
CA ALA A 23 13.81 -3.15 0.43
C ALA A 23 13.99 -4.08 -0.79
N TYR A 24 13.23 -3.85 -1.86
CA TYR A 24 13.28 -4.61 -3.11
C TYR A 24 13.94 -3.84 -4.26
N LYS A 25 14.53 -2.67 -3.99
CA LYS A 25 15.25 -1.90 -5.02
C LYS A 25 16.43 -2.71 -5.57
N GLY A 26 16.51 -2.84 -6.88
CA GLY A 26 17.48 -3.70 -7.56
C GLY A 26 17.14 -5.20 -7.56
N VAL A 27 16.06 -5.61 -6.87
CA VAL A 27 15.47 -6.96 -6.96
C VAL A 27 14.27 -6.96 -7.91
N ILE A 28 13.42 -5.93 -7.82
CA ILE A 28 12.34 -5.70 -8.79
C ILE A 28 12.97 -5.34 -10.15
N PRO A 29 12.56 -5.98 -11.25
CA PRO A 29 13.04 -5.66 -12.59
C PRO A 29 12.87 -4.18 -12.95
N ASP A 30 13.83 -3.61 -13.68
CA ASP A 30 13.85 -2.18 -14.04
C ASP A 30 12.61 -1.75 -14.85
N ASP A 31 12.02 -2.65 -15.64
CA ASP A 31 10.79 -2.40 -16.40
C ASP A 31 9.52 -2.38 -15.52
N ARG A 32 9.63 -2.84 -14.26
CA ARG A 32 8.56 -2.86 -13.26
C ARG A 32 8.79 -1.90 -12.10
N TRP A 33 10.01 -1.41 -11.91
CA TRP A 33 10.33 -0.41 -10.90
C TRP A 33 9.93 1.00 -11.38
N LYS A 34 9.44 1.82 -10.45
CA LYS A 34 9.13 3.23 -10.67
C LYS A 34 9.38 4.03 -9.40
N GLU A 35 9.51 5.35 -9.52
CA GLU A 35 9.77 6.25 -8.39
C GLU A 35 8.73 7.40 -8.38
N PRO A 36 7.87 7.51 -7.34
CA PRO A 36 7.68 6.55 -6.24
C PRO A 36 7.16 5.19 -6.73
N TYR A 37 7.43 4.10 -6.00
CA TYR A 37 6.98 2.75 -6.37
C TYR A 37 5.46 2.61 -6.50
N MET A 38 4.69 3.37 -5.73
CA MET A 38 3.25 3.55 -5.93
C MET A 38 2.92 5.03 -5.84
N SER A 39 2.27 5.56 -6.87
CA SER A 39 1.78 6.95 -6.84
C SER A 39 0.47 7.06 -6.05
N ALA A 40 0.15 8.27 -5.59
CA ALA A 40 -1.14 8.54 -4.93
C ALA A 40 -2.33 8.25 -5.86
N ASN A 41 -2.21 8.56 -7.16
CA ASN A 41 -3.28 8.28 -8.12
C ASN A 41 -3.53 6.79 -8.27
N GLU A 42 -2.50 5.96 -8.38
CA GLU A 42 -2.65 4.51 -8.49
C GLU A 42 -3.28 3.89 -7.24
N LEU A 43 -2.89 4.38 -6.05
CA LEU A 43 -3.53 3.96 -4.80
C LEU A 43 -5.03 4.34 -4.80
N LYS A 44 -5.36 5.56 -5.23
CA LYS A 44 -6.74 6.04 -5.33
C LYS A 44 -7.55 5.23 -6.33
N GLU A 45 -7.03 4.96 -7.52
CA GLU A 45 -7.66 4.12 -8.54
C GLU A 45 -7.93 2.71 -8.01
N GLY A 46 -7.00 2.13 -7.23
CA GLY A 46 -7.22 0.85 -6.55
C GLY A 46 -8.41 0.89 -5.59
N ILE A 47 -8.51 1.94 -4.77
CA ILE A 47 -9.64 2.13 -3.84
C ILE A 47 -10.97 2.26 -4.63
N GLU A 48 -10.98 3.05 -5.70
CA GLU A 48 -12.14 3.25 -6.57
C GLU A 48 -12.56 1.96 -7.30
N ALA A 49 -11.60 1.10 -7.66
CA ALA A 49 -11.82 -0.22 -8.23
C ALA A 49 -12.30 -1.27 -7.20
N GLY A 50 -12.49 -0.86 -5.93
CA GLY A 50 -13.04 -1.70 -4.87
C GLY A 50 -12.01 -2.44 -4.02
N VAL A 51 -10.72 -2.10 -4.13
CA VAL A 51 -9.68 -2.65 -3.24
C VAL A 51 -9.95 -2.18 -1.81
N ARG A 52 -9.96 -3.12 -0.87
CA ARG A 52 -10.07 -2.86 0.57
C ARG A 52 -8.71 -3.09 1.22
N PHE A 53 -8.24 -2.10 1.97
CA PHE A 53 -6.94 -2.17 2.63
C PHE A 53 -7.07 -2.59 4.09
N PHE A 54 -6.17 -3.45 4.52
CA PHE A 54 -5.98 -3.88 5.90
C PHE A 54 -4.55 -3.59 6.32
N GLY A 55 -4.37 -3.28 7.60
CA GLY A 55 -3.09 -2.89 8.15
C GLY A 55 -2.71 -3.70 9.39
N TRP A 56 -1.42 -4.03 9.49
CA TRP A 56 -0.83 -4.48 10.75
C TRP A 56 -0.38 -3.25 11.54
N VAL A 57 -0.97 -3.05 12.72
CA VAL A 57 -0.71 -1.90 13.59
C VAL A 57 -0.14 -2.36 14.93
N GLU A 58 0.99 -1.80 15.33
CA GLU A 58 1.62 -1.98 16.66
C GLU A 58 1.98 -0.61 17.22
N ASP A 59 1.76 -0.38 18.52
CA ASP A 59 2.08 0.87 19.21
C ASP A 59 1.65 2.12 18.44
N ASN A 60 0.43 2.09 17.88
CA ASN A 60 -0.16 3.14 17.07
C ASN A 60 0.57 3.46 15.74
N HIS A 61 1.47 2.57 15.30
CA HIS A 61 2.20 2.64 14.04
C HIS A 61 1.69 1.59 13.05
N LEU A 62 1.40 2.01 11.82
CA LEU A 62 1.11 1.13 10.71
C LEU A 62 2.43 0.55 10.16
N LEU A 63 2.66 -0.75 10.34
CA LEU A 63 3.89 -1.42 9.94
C LEU A 63 3.75 -2.20 8.62
N GLY A 64 2.54 -2.57 8.26
CA GLY A 64 2.28 -3.36 7.05
C GLY A 64 0.90 -3.07 6.48
N VAL A 65 0.77 -3.24 5.17
CA VAL A 65 -0.45 -3.02 4.41
C VAL A 65 -0.71 -4.21 3.49
N ALA A 66 -1.95 -4.66 3.42
CA ALA A 66 -2.43 -5.60 2.42
C ALA A 66 -3.69 -5.04 1.74
N GLY A 67 -3.72 -5.06 0.41
CA GLY A 67 -4.92 -4.76 -0.38
C GLY A 67 -5.64 -6.05 -0.79
N ILE A 68 -6.95 -6.09 -0.62
CA ILE A 68 -7.80 -7.23 -0.99
C ILE A 68 -8.86 -6.74 -1.98
N GLN A 69 -8.91 -7.38 -3.14
CA GLN A 69 -9.94 -7.13 -4.15
C GLN A 69 -10.71 -8.42 -4.43
N PRO A 70 -12.03 -8.46 -4.23
CA PRO A 70 -12.82 -9.62 -4.63
C PRO A 70 -12.85 -9.70 -6.16
N VAL A 71 -12.51 -10.87 -6.70
CA VAL A 71 -12.66 -11.18 -8.13
C VAL A 71 -14.03 -11.81 -8.34
N LYS A 72 -14.76 -11.39 -9.38
CA LYS A 72 -16.03 -11.99 -9.78
C LYS A 72 -15.80 -13.21 -10.66
#